data_AF-A0A2R5FBV0-F1
#
_entry.id   AF-A0A2R5FBV0-F1
#
_cell.length_a   1.000
_cell.length_b   1.000
_cell.length_c   1.000
_cell.angle_alpha   90.00
_cell.angle_beta   90.00
_cell.angle_gamma   90.00
#
_symmetry.space_group_name_H-M   'P 1'
#
loop_
_entity.id
_entity.type
_entity.pdbx_description
1 polymer ?
#
loop_
_entity_poly.entity_id
_entity_poly.type
_entity_poly.pdbx_seq_one_letter_code
_entity_poly.pdbx_strand_id
1 'polypeptide(L)'
;MTAVSLNQDQRLFVIPSGGGYSCLGFDVVYNYITEFASRIAKAGRAISVTPQSAEIGTLKQYEDYLSLLQEYRAIEDKETWFDARTPEQVRKVLEAYRKSGNRVRIFLGDESTGRDWMDEHDMMGRIGRSMGPMKSPLLISDDEDGGPALLTSCIVRIVDVTTRKDVYRHPQYHLPEMELRSISDEDGYTDSKGKYVSLAALGYSHGVWVKNQNGLLLNHANFKSYGKACNWMAFMSGDSFTQP
;
A
#
# COMPACT_ATOMS: atom_id res chain seq x y z
N MET A 1 -13.69 -4.91 -29.71
CA MET A 1 -13.29 -5.00 -28.30
C MET A 1 -12.41 -6.23 -28.17
N THR A 2 -11.18 -6.06 -27.69
CA THR A 2 -10.25 -7.16 -27.51
C THR A 2 -10.71 -8.01 -26.31
N ALA A 3 -10.77 -9.33 -26.48
CA ALA A 3 -11.29 -10.24 -25.45
C ALA A 3 -10.32 -10.34 -24.26
N VAL A 4 -10.88 -10.46 -23.04
CA VAL A 4 -10.11 -10.77 -21.84
C VAL A 4 -9.52 -12.17 -21.96
N SER A 5 -8.26 -12.33 -21.54
CA SER A 5 -7.57 -13.62 -21.52
C SER A 5 -7.11 -13.99 -20.11
N LEU A 6 -6.67 -15.24 -19.95
CA LEU A 6 -6.25 -15.81 -18.68
C LEU A 6 -4.74 -16.08 -18.72
N ASN A 7 -4.03 -15.59 -17.72
CA ASN A 7 -2.67 -16.01 -17.41
C ASN A 7 -2.76 -16.96 -16.20
N GLN A 8 -2.78 -18.26 -16.46
CA GLN A 8 -2.93 -19.28 -15.41
C GLN A 8 -1.71 -19.35 -14.49
N ASP A 9 -0.51 -19.18 -15.04
CA ASP A 9 0.75 -19.28 -14.29
C ASP A 9 0.85 -18.18 -13.23
N GLN A 10 0.44 -16.96 -13.57
CA GLN A 10 0.43 -15.83 -12.66
C GLN A 10 -0.90 -15.65 -11.92
N ARG A 11 -1.91 -16.46 -12.24
CA ARG A 11 -3.29 -16.37 -11.74
C ARG A 11 -3.95 -15.01 -11.99
N LEU A 12 -3.82 -14.48 -13.20
CA LEU A 12 -4.30 -13.15 -13.58
C LEU A 12 -5.31 -13.19 -14.74
N PHE A 13 -6.36 -12.40 -14.62
CA PHE A 13 -7.12 -11.91 -15.78
C PHE A 13 -6.29 -10.84 -16.47
N VAL A 14 -6.08 -10.99 -17.78
CA VAL A 14 -5.37 -10.03 -18.62
C VAL A 14 -6.42 -9.28 -19.44
N ILE A 15 -6.59 -8.00 -19.12
CA ILE A 15 -7.68 -7.15 -19.59
C ILE A 15 -7.09 -6.12 -20.56
N PRO A 16 -7.38 -6.21 -21.87
CA PRO A 16 -6.92 -5.23 -22.83
C PRO A 16 -7.47 -3.83 -22.52
N SER A 17 -6.60 -2.82 -22.52
CA SER A 17 -6.96 -1.43 -22.22
C SER A 17 -6.22 -0.47 -23.14
N GLY A 18 -6.85 -0.09 -24.25
CA GLY A 18 -6.25 0.78 -25.27
C GLY A 18 -4.95 0.21 -25.84
N GLY A 19 -3.82 0.84 -25.55
CA GLY A 19 -2.48 0.46 -26.01
C GLY A 19 -1.73 -0.51 -25.09
N GLY A 20 -2.35 -1.01 -24.02
CA GLY A 20 -1.72 -1.91 -23.06
C GLY A 20 -2.70 -2.90 -22.44
N TYR A 21 -2.31 -3.44 -21.30
CA TYR A 21 -3.10 -4.41 -20.54
C TYR A 21 -3.15 -4.00 -19.07
N SER A 22 -4.31 -4.20 -18.46
CA SER A 22 -4.47 -4.23 -17.02
C SER A 22 -4.55 -5.68 -16.57
N CYS A 23 -4.07 -5.97 -15.36
CA CYS A 23 -4.16 -7.30 -14.78
C CYS A 23 -4.98 -7.27 -13.50
N LEU A 24 -5.76 -8.32 -13.25
CA LEU A 24 -6.51 -8.49 -12.01
C LEU A 24 -6.41 -9.94 -11.54
N GLY A 25 -6.00 -10.16 -10.29
CA GLY A 25 -5.78 -11.50 -9.76
C GLY A 25 -7.06 -12.30 -9.55
N PHE A 26 -7.03 -13.61 -9.82
CA PHE A 26 -8.18 -14.50 -9.67
C PHE A 26 -8.77 -14.46 -8.25
N ASP A 27 -7.90 -14.50 -7.24
CA ASP A 27 -8.29 -14.48 -5.83
C ASP A 27 -8.87 -13.10 -5.42
N VAL A 28 -8.32 -12.02 -5.98
CA VAL A 28 -8.84 -10.66 -5.77
C VAL A 28 -10.25 -10.53 -6.32
N VAL A 29 -10.48 -11.02 -7.55
CA VAL A 29 -11.82 -11.03 -8.14
C VAL A 29 -12.79 -11.83 -7.30
N TYR A 30 -12.40 -13.02 -6.84
CA TYR A 30 -13.26 -13.85 -6.00
C TYR A 30 -13.69 -13.14 -4.72
N ASN A 31 -12.74 -12.48 -4.05
CA ASN A 31 -13.02 -11.71 -2.84
C ASN A 31 -13.96 -10.52 -3.14
N TYR A 32 -13.77 -9.83 -4.26
CA TYR A 32 -14.64 -8.73 -4.68
C TYR A 32 -16.07 -9.20 -4.93
N ILE A 33 -16.27 -10.27 -5.71
CA ILE A 33 -17.63 -10.74 -6.02
C ILE A 33 -18.35 -11.30 -4.80
N THR A 34 -17.63 -11.92 -3.87
CA THR A 34 -18.17 -12.38 -2.59
C THR A 34 -18.67 -11.22 -1.75
N GLU A 35 -17.85 -10.17 -1.63
CA GLU A 35 -18.22 -8.96 -0.89
C GLU A 35 -19.34 -8.16 -1.58
N PHE A 36 -19.34 -8.06 -2.91
CA PHE A 36 -20.44 -7.46 -3.66
C PHE A 36 -21.76 -8.18 -3.39
N ALA A 37 -21.79 -9.51 -3.53
CA ALA A 37 -22.99 -10.30 -3.29
C ALA A 37 -23.52 -10.09 -1.86
N SER A 38 -22.63 -10.09 -0.87
CA SER A 38 -22.96 -9.82 0.54
C SER A 38 -23.60 -8.43 0.73
N ARG A 39 -23.00 -7.38 0.16
CA ARG A 39 -23.50 -6.00 0.30
C ARG A 39 -24.79 -5.75 -0.47
N ILE A 40 -24.94 -6.34 -1.67
CA ILE A 40 -26.18 -6.28 -2.45
C ILE A 40 -27.33 -6.94 -1.67
N ALA A 41 -27.08 -8.11 -1.08
CA ALA A 41 -28.06 -8.81 -0.25
C ALA A 41 -28.42 -8.01 1.01
N LYS A 42 -27.42 -7.42 1.70
CA LYS A 42 -27.62 -6.51 2.86
C LYS A 42 -28.48 -5.29 2.49
N ALA A 43 -28.38 -4.81 1.25
CA ALA A 43 -29.22 -3.73 0.73
C ALA A 43 -30.64 -4.18 0.32
N GLY A 44 -31.01 -5.45 0.56
CA GLY A 44 -32.34 -5.99 0.26
C GLY A 44 -32.59 -6.25 -1.23
N ARG A 45 -31.53 -6.38 -2.03
CA ARG A 45 -31.62 -6.68 -3.47
C ARG A 45 -31.27 -8.13 -3.76
N ALA A 46 -31.96 -8.70 -4.74
CA ALA A 46 -31.61 -10.01 -5.28
C ALA A 46 -30.30 -9.91 -6.07
N ILE A 47 -29.44 -10.92 -5.90
CA ILE A 47 -28.21 -11.10 -6.68
C ILE A 47 -28.52 -11.93 -7.92
N SER A 48 -28.00 -11.56 -9.09
CA SER A 48 -28.17 -12.38 -10.32
C SER A 48 -27.26 -13.61 -10.34
N VAL A 49 -26.14 -13.54 -9.61
CA VAL A 49 -25.11 -14.57 -9.61
C VAL A 49 -24.68 -14.86 -8.18
N THR A 50 -24.46 -16.15 -7.88
CA THR A 50 -23.82 -16.59 -6.63
C THR A 50 -22.36 -16.92 -6.92
N PRO A 51 -21.39 -16.23 -6.26
CA PRO A 51 -19.97 -16.57 -6.37
C PRO A 51 -19.69 -18.03 -6.02
N GLN A 52 -18.88 -18.72 -6.83
CA GLN A 52 -18.48 -20.11 -6.59
C GLN A 52 -16.95 -20.23 -6.64
N SER A 53 -16.35 -20.83 -5.62
CA SER A 53 -14.89 -21.04 -5.57
C SER A 53 -14.37 -21.96 -6.68
N ALA A 54 -15.22 -22.85 -7.20
CA ALA A 54 -14.90 -23.71 -8.34
C ALA A 54 -14.65 -22.92 -9.64
N GLU A 55 -15.13 -21.67 -9.72
CA GLU A 55 -14.95 -20.80 -10.88
C GLU A 55 -13.69 -19.93 -10.81
N ILE A 56 -12.90 -20.01 -9.74
CA ILE A 56 -11.67 -19.21 -9.62
C ILE A 56 -10.73 -19.48 -10.80
N GLY A 57 -10.38 -18.43 -11.54
CA GLY A 57 -9.51 -18.49 -12.72
C GLY A 57 -10.21 -18.86 -14.02
N THR A 58 -11.55 -18.85 -14.07
CA THR A 58 -12.34 -19.05 -15.30
C THR A 58 -12.81 -17.72 -15.89
N LEU A 59 -13.08 -17.69 -17.19
CA LEU A 59 -13.74 -16.52 -17.82
C LEU A 59 -15.12 -16.26 -17.20
N LYS A 60 -15.81 -17.30 -16.76
CA LYS A 60 -17.08 -17.20 -16.05
C LYS A 60 -16.94 -16.39 -14.75
N GLN A 61 -15.88 -16.58 -13.95
CA GLN A 61 -15.65 -15.72 -12.78
C GLN A 61 -15.53 -14.24 -13.16
N TYR A 62 -14.89 -13.92 -14.28
CA TYR A 62 -14.77 -12.53 -14.74
C TYR A 62 -16.12 -11.97 -15.23
N GLU A 63 -16.93 -12.77 -15.91
CA GLU A 63 -18.30 -12.41 -16.31
C GLU A 63 -19.21 -12.17 -15.09
N ASP A 64 -19.11 -13.05 -14.08
CA ASP A 64 -19.79 -12.93 -12.80
C ASP A 64 -19.36 -11.64 -12.07
N TYR A 65 -18.08 -11.29 -12.14
CA TYR A 65 -17.54 -10.03 -11.62
C TYR A 65 -18.12 -8.79 -12.29
N LEU A 66 -18.20 -8.77 -13.63
CA LEU A 66 -18.81 -7.63 -14.34
C LEU A 66 -20.29 -7.48 -13.98
N SER A 67 -21.01 -8.59 -13.87
CA SER A 67 -22.44 -8.63 -13.51
C SER A 67 -22.68 -8.07 -12.10
N LEU A 68 -21.96 -8.60 -11.11
CA LEU A 68 -22.09 -8.15 -9.72
C LEU A 68 -21.56 -6.74 -9.49
N LEU A 69 -20.50 -6.31 -10.20
CA LEU A 69 -20.02 -4.93 -10.14
C LEU A 69 -21.09 -3.94 -10.61
N GLN A 70 -21.85 -4.28 -11.66
CA GLN A 70 -22.94 -3.44 -12.16
C GLN A 70 -24.09 -3.36 -11.15
N GLU A 71 -24.47 -4.46 -10.52
CA GLU A 71 -25.48 -4.48 -9.46
C GLU A 71 -25.05 -3.70 -8.22
N TYR A 72 -23.80 -3.89 -7.81
CA TYR A 72 -23.21 -3.16 -6.68
C TYR A 72 -23.14 -1.65 -6.93
N ARG A 73 -22.82 -1.21 -8.16
CA ARG A 73 -22.91 0.22 -8.52
C ARG A 73 -24.31 0.77 -8.29
N ALA A 74 -25.34 -0.01 -8.59
CA ALA A 74 -26.73 0.41 -8.49
C ALA A 74 -27.25 0.50 -7.05
N ILE A 75 -26.56 -0.03 -6.03
CA ILE A 75 -26.94 0.13 -4.61
C ILE A 75 -26.39 1.41 -3.99
N GLU A 76 -25.51 2.12 -4.70
CA GLU A 76 -24.83 3.33 -4.23
C GLU A 76 -24.25 3.23 -2.81
N ASP A 77 -23.52 2.14 -2.53
CA ASP A 77 -22.96 1.90 -1.20
C ASP A 77 -22.16 3.11 -0.69
N LYS A 78 -22.47 3.55 0.53
CA LYS A 78 -21.84 4.69 1.20
C LYS A 78 -20.80 4.24 2.22
N GLU A 79 -20.63 2.94 2.46
CA GLU A 79 -19.56 2.39 3.29
C GLU A 79 -18.20 2.47 2.59
N THR A 80 -17.13 2.46 3.37
CA THR A 80 -15.76 2.42 2.84
C THR A 80 -15.42 0.99 2.42
N TRP A 81 -14.72 0.87 1.30
CA TRP A 81 -14.29 -0.42 0.77
C TRP A 81 -12.88 -0.73 1.27
N PHE A 82 -12.71 -1.85 1.97
CA PHE A 82 -11.43 -2.35 2.46
C PHE A 82 -11.09 -3.67 1.76
N ASP A 83 -9.80 -3.97 1.63
CA ASP A 83 -9.37 -5.33 1.26
C ASP A 83 -9.93 -6.32 2.29
N ALA A 84 -10.34 -7.51 1.83
CA ALA A 84 -10.90 -8.55 2.69
C ALA A 84 -9.92 -8.96 3.81
N ARG A 85 -8.61 -8.84 3.57
CA ARG A 85 -7.53 -9.15 4.52
C ARG A 85 -7.25 -8.02 5.50
N THR A 86 -7.76 -6.82 5.27
CA THR A 86 -7.52 -5.68 6.17
C THR A 86 -8.02 -5.98 7.58
N PRO A 87 -7.15 -5.93 8.60
CA PRO A 87 -7.54 -6.21 9.98
C PRO A 87 -8.68 -5.31 10.46
N GLU A 88 -9.63 -5.87 11.21
CA GLU A 88 -10.80 -5.13 11.68
C GLU A 88 -10.42 -3.88 12.51
N GLN A 89 -9.34 -3.95 13.29
CA GLN A 89 -8.83 -2.80 14.03
C GLN A 89 -8.33 -1.68 13.09
N VAL A 90 -7.64 -2.03 11.99
CA VAL A 90 -7.20 -1.07 10.98
C VAL A 90 -8.41 -0.39 10.34
N ARG A 91 -9.45 -1.16 9.96
CA ARG A 91 -10.70 -0.60 9.40
C ARG A 91 -11.33 0.43 10.34
N LYS A 92 -11.46 0.09 11.62
CA LYS A 92 -12.01 0.97 12.66
C LYS A 92 -11.20 2.25 12.82
N VAL A 93 -9.87 2.14 12.88
CA VAL A 93 -8.97 3.29 13.01
C VAL A 93 -9.10 4.19 11.77
N LEU A 94 -8.99 3.64 10.57
CA LEU A 94 -9.09 4.43 9.34
C LEU A 94 -10.45 5.14 9.23
N GLU A 95 -11.55 4.48 9.58
CA GLU A 95 -12.87 5.14 9.60
C GLU A 95 -12.99 6.24 10.66
N ALA A 96 -12.41 6.05 11.84
CA ALA A 96 -12.39 7.08 12.88
C ALA A 96 -11.59 8.30 12.44
N TYR A 97 -10.43 8.10 11.81
CA TYR A 97 -9.59 9.18 11.30
C TYR A 97 -10.20 9.85 10.07
N ARG A 98 -10.90 9.10 9.21
CA ARG A 98 -11.66 9.66 8.09
C ARG A 98 -12.76 10.63 8.56
N LYS A 99 -13.44 10.29 9.66
CA LYS A 99 -14.52 11.11 10.21
C LYS A 99 -14.02 12.32 10.98
N SER A 100 -12.90 12.18 11.71
CA SER A 100 -12.34 13.28 12.51
C SER A 100 -11.52 14.27 11.68
N GLY A 101 -10.93 13.83 10.57
CA GLY A 101 -9.99 14.65 9.79
C GLY A 101 -8.62 14.80 10.45
N ASN A 102 -8.37 14.11 11.57
CA ASN A 102 -7.08 14.11 12.24
C ASN A 102 -6.00 13.49 11.33
N ARG A 103 -4.75 13.92 11.53
CA ARG A 103 -3.61 13.46 10.75
C ARG A 103 -3.03 12.17 11.33
N VAL A 104 -2.69 11.25 10.45
CA VAL A 104 -1.99 10.01 10.77
C VAL A 104 -0.72 9.89 9.96
N ARG A 105 0.21 9.13 10.52
CA ARG A 105 1.29 8.51 9.79
C ARG A 105 1.00 7.03 9.61
N ILE A 106 1.09 6.56 8.37
CA ILE A 106 0.94 5.17 7.99
C ILE A 106 2.32 4.56 7.79
N PHE A 107 2.47 3.31 8.23
CA PHE A 107 3.62 2.49 7.92
C PHE A 107 3.11 1.23 7.23
N LEU A 108 3.60 1.00 6.03
CA LEU A 108 3.31 -0.19 5.24
C LEU A 108 4.40 -1.24 5.46
N GLY A 109 4.00 -2.49 5.33
CA GLY A 109 4.87 -3.61 5.62
C GLY A 109 4.26 -4.93 5.23
N ASP A 110 5.02 -5.98 5.51
CA ASP A 110 4.59 -7.35 5.29
C ASP A 110 3.55 -7.74 6.34
N GLU A 111 2.33 -8.06 5.89
CA GLU A 111 1.19 -8.39 6.75
C GLU A 111 1.39 -9.67 7.58
N SER A 112 2.31 -10.55 7.17
CA SER A 112 2.57 -11.83 7.84
C SER A 112 3.66 -11.74 8.91
N THR A 113 4.70 -10.93 8.67
CA THR A 113 5.87 -10.82 9.56
C THR A 113 5.86 -9.53 10.39
N GLY A 114 5.06 -8.53 10.01
CA GLY A 114 5.08 -7.20 10.60
C GLY A 114 6.31 -6.36 10.23
N ARG A 115 7.14 -6.82 9.28
CA ARG A 115 8.33 -6.08 8.85
C ARG A 115 7.94 -4.85 8.06
N ASP A 116 8.36 -3.68 8.53
CA ASP A 116 8.19 -2.40 7.84
C ASP A 116 8.94 -2.38 6.49
N TRP A 117 8.34 -1.77 5.47
CA TRP A 117 8.95 -1.63 4.14
C TRP A 117 9.83 -0.39 4.01
N MET A 118 9.82 0.50 5.00
CA MET A 118 10.59 1.74 5.00
C MET A 118 10.18 2.66 3.85
N ASP A 119 8.87 2.80 3.61
CA ASP A 119 8.35 3.77 2.65
C ASP A 119 8.50 5.20 3.20
N GLU A 120 9.10 6.09 2.42
CA GLU A 120 9.40 7.47 2.83
C GLU A 120 8.30 8.46 2.42
N HIS A 121 7.77 8.28 1.20
CA HIS A 121 6.88 9.24 0.56
C HIS A 121 5.42 8.92 0.78
N ASP A 122 4.57 9.94 0.83
CA ASP A 122 3.12 9.83 0.96
C ASP A 122 2.66 8.99 2.17
N MET A 123 3.42 9.03 3.27
CA MET A 123 3.13 8.26 4.49
C MET A 123 2.43 9.07 5.59
N MET A 124 2.16 10.35 5.39
CA MET A 124 1.49 11.21 6.39
C MET A 124 0.39 12.07 5.76
N GLY A 125 -0.74 12.18 6.44
CA GLY A 125 -1.87 12.98 5.97
C GLY A 125 -3.17 12.67 6.70
N ARG A 126 -4.28 13.11 6.12
CA ARG A 126 -5.63 12.76 6.59
C ARG A 126 -6.18 11.57 5.82
N ILE A 127 -7.08 10.82 6.45
CA ILE A 127 -7.78 9.74 5.75
C ILE A 127 -8.95 10.31 4.97
N GLY A 128 -8.90 10.16 3.66
CA GLY A 128 -9.99 10.47 2.75
C GLY A 128 -10.63 9.21 2.17
N ARG A 129 -11.43 9.40 1.14
CA ARG A 129 -12.12 8.30 0.47
C ARG A 129 -12.35 8.60 -1.00
N SER A 130 -12.17 7.59 -1.86
CA SER A 130 -12.42 7.72 -3.28
C SER A 130 -13.91 7.89 -3.59
N MET A 131 -14.17 8.47 -4.77
CA MET A 131 -15.54 8.71 -5.26
C MET A 131 -16.10 7.55 -6.09
N GLY A 132 -15.27 6.54 -6.37
CA GLY A 132 -15.67 5.37 -7.15
C GLY A 132 -16.74 4.51 -6.46
N PRO A 133 -17.22 3.45 -7.15
CA PRO A 133 -18.18 2.50 -6.59
C PRO A 133 -17.61 1.77 -5.36
N MET A 134 -16.36 1.31 -5.47
CA MET A 134 -15.58 0.80 -4.34
C MET A 134 -14.85 1.99 -3.71
N LYS A 135 -15.39 2.49 -2.60
CA LYS A 135 -14.92 3.69 -1.94
C LYS A 135 -13.67 3.42 -1.12
N SER A 136 -12.53 3.26 -1.79
CA SER A 136 -11.23 2.98 -1.17
C SER A 136 -10.79 4.12 -0.26
N PRO A 137 -10.19 3.84 0.91
CA PRO A 137 -9.58 4.85 1.75
C PRO A 137 -8.33 5.42 1.05
N LEU A 138 -8.18 6.73 1.15
CA LEU A 138 -7.07 7.48 0.57
C LEU A 138 -6.25 8.10 1.68
N LEU A 139 -4.95 8.24 1.49
CA LEU A 139 -4.13 9.11 2.32
C LEU A 139 -3.93 10.43 1.57
N ILE A 140 -4.41 11.52 2.16
CA ILE A 140 -4.47 12.83 1.49
C ILE A 140 -3.55 13.80 2.22
N SER A 141 -2.60 14.38 1.49
CA SER A 141 -1.69 15.42 1.98
C SER A 141 -2.45 16.71 2.29
N ASP A 142 -1.91 17.56 3.17
CA ASP A 142 -2.64 18.71 3.70
C ASP A 142 -3.16 19.66 2.60
N ASP A 143 -2.36 19.89 1.56
CA ASP A 143 -2.66 20.83 0.45
C ASP A 143 -3.33 20.16 -0.77
N GLU A 144 -3.73 18.90 -0.66
CA GLU A 144 -4.31 18.14 -1.76
C GLU A 144 -5.79 17.80 -1.51
N ASP A 145 -6.57 17.68 -2.58
CA ASP A 145 -7.98 17.24 -2.52
C ASP A 145 -8.15 15.72 -2.74
N GLY A 146 -7.07 15.04 -3.09
CA GLY A 146 -7.01 13.60 -3.35
C GLY A 146 -5.65 13.03 -2.98
N GLY A 147 -5.51 11.72 -3.09
CA GLY A 147 -4.26 11.05 -2.78
C GLY A 147 -4.29 9.57 -3.14
N PRO A 148 -3.17 8.86 -2.97
CA PRO A 148 -3.10 7.44 -3.30
C PRO A 148 -4.06 6.61 -2.45
N ALA A 149 -4.60 5.55 -3.05
CA ALA A 149 -5.37 4.55 -2.33
C ALA A 149 -4.44 3.75 -1.41
N LEU A 150 -4.86 3.55 -0.16
CA LEU A 150 -4.06 2.81 0.82
C LEU A 150 -4.09 1.30 0.55
N LEU A 151 -2.91 0.67 0.61
CA LEU A 151 -2.76 -0.79 0.69
C LEU A 151 -3.15 -1.27 2.10
N THR A 152 -4.44 -1.23 2.40
CA THR A 152 -4.92 -1.35 3.80
C THR A 152 -4.60 -2.69 4.47
N SER A 153 -4.45 -3.78 3.71
CA SER A 153 -4.01 -5.08 4.26
C SER A 153 -2.55 -5.08 4.69
N CYS A 154 -1.72 -4.23 4.07
CA CYS A 154 -0.29 -4.10 4.33
C CYS A 154 0.03 -3.06 5.41
N ILE A 155 -0.98 -2.48 6.09
CA ILE A 155 -0.71 -1.54 7.17
C ILE A 155 -0.23 -2.30 8.40
N VAL A 156 1.00 -1.98 8.83
CA VAL A 156 1.64 -2.61 10.00
C VAL A 156 1.76 -1.67 11.20
N ARG A 157 1.60 -0.35 11.00
CA ARG A 157 1.51 0.62 12.10
C ARG A 157 0.77 1.89 11.63
N ILE A 158 0.00 2.48 12.54
CA ILE A 158 -0.64 3.79 12.37
C ILE A 158 -0.34 4.63 13.61
N VAL A 159 0.16 5.83 13.40
CA VAL A 159 0.49 6.77 14.47
C VAL A 159 -0.32 8.04 14.31
N ASP A 160 -0.94 8.50 15.38
CA ASP A 160 -1.57 9.81 15.42
C ASP A 160 -0.49 10.89 15.41
N VAL A 161 -0.52 11.79 14.43
CA VAL A 161 0.55 12.79 14.23
C VAL A 161 0.61 13.80 15.38
N THR A 162 -0.54 14.17 15.94
CA THR A 162 -0.64 15.19 16.98
C THR A 162 -0.14 14.68 18.33
N THR A 163 -0.61 13.49 18.73
CA THR A 163 -0.33 12.89 20.04
C THR A 163 0.93 12.02 20.02
N ARG A 164 1.43 11.67 18.83
CA ARG A 164 2.55 10.75 18.59
C ARG A 164 2.34 9.35 19.18
N LYS A 165 1.08 8.95 19.36
CA LYS A 165 0.72 7.63 19.90
C LYS A 165 0.36 6.67 18.78
N ASP A 166 0.84 5.44 18.90
CA ASP A 166 0.37 4.34 18.06
C ASP A 166 -1.13 4.13 18.33
N VAL A 167 -1.94 4.28 17.29
CA VAL A 167 -3.38 3.94 17.32
C VAL A 167 -3.65 2.57 16.70
N TYR A 168 -2.67 2.04 15.98
CA TYR A 168 -2.57 0.65 15.60
C TYR A 168 -1.10 0.25 15.47
N ARG A 169 -0.79 -0.98 15.88
CA ARG A 169 0.53 -1.60 15.70
C ARG A 169 0.34 -3.10 15.49
N HIS A 170 0.90 -3.63 14.41
CA HIS A 170 0.94 -5.07 14.17
C HIS A 170 1.64 -5.77 15.36
N PRO A 171 1.16 -6.92 15.85
CA PRO A 171 1.71 -7.57 17.04
C PRO A 171 3.22 -7.88 16.94
N GLN A 172 3.70 -8.14 15.73
CA GLN A 172 5.10 -8.43 15.42
C GLN A 172 5.81 -7.28 14.71
N TYR A 173 5.26 -6.05 14.78
CA TYR A 173 5.85 -4.92 14.09
C TYR A 173 7.31 -4.71 14.48
N HIS A 174 8.17 -4.64 13.46
CA HIS A 174 9.57 -4.29 13.62
C HIS A 174 10.10 -3.56 12.38
N LEU A 175 11.02 -2.63 12.61
CA LEU A 175 11.79 -2.01 11.55
C LEU A 175 12.90 -2.97 11.10
N PRO A 176 13.32 -2.88 9.84
CA PRO A 176 14.59 -3.44 9.42
C PRO A 176 15.74 -2.85 10.23
N GLU A 177 16.79 -3.64 10.45
CA GLU A 177 18.03 -3.14 11.03
C GLU A 177 18.65 -2.08 10.12
N MET A 178 19.04 -0.95 10.71
CA MET A 178 19.65 0.18 10.03
C MET A 178 21.03 0.48 10.62
N GLU A 179 21.99 0.76 9.76
CA GLU A 179 23.32 1.22 10.15
C GLU A 179 23.66 2.55 9.49
N LEU A 180 24.00 3.55 10.30
CA LEU A 180 24.58 4.80 9.84
C LEU A 180 26.08 4.63 9.70
N ARG A 181 26.63 4.91 8.52
CA ARG A 181 28.07 4.83 8.25
C ARG A 181 28.57 6.09 7.57
N SER A 182 29.86 6.39 7.73
CA SER A 182 30.54 7.39 6.91
C SER A 182 30.75 6.83 5.50
N ILE A 183 30.62 7.68 4.49
CA ILE A 183 30.89 7.34 3.09
C ILE A 183 32.41 7.27 2.89
N SER A 184 32.87 6.17 2.29
CA SER A 184 34.23 5.94 1.84
C SER A 184 34.37 6.12 0.33
N ASP A 185 35.60 6.07 -0.19
CA ASP A 185 35.85 6.15 -1.63
C ASP A 185 35.32 4.93 -2.40
N GLU A 186 35.16 3.79 -1.70
CA GLU A 186 34.62 2.53 -2.24
C GLU A 186 33.08 2.52 -2.31
N ASP A 187 32.42 3.48 -1.66
CA ASP A 187 30.97 3.59 -1.69
C ASP A 187 30.51 4.33 -2.96
N GLY A 188 29.74 3.62 -3.78
CA GLY A 188 29.36 4.09 -5.11
C GLY A 188 28.40 3.14 -5.80
N TYR A 189 28.06 3.46 -7.03
CA TYR A 189 27.30 2.58 -7.92
C TYR A 189 27.85 2.68 -9.34
N THR A 190 27.59 1.64 -10.13
CA THR A 190 27.88 1.66 -11.56
C THR A 190 26.64 2.14 -12.29
N ASP A 191 26.76 3.23 -13.06
CA ASP A 191 25.66 3.76 -13.85
C ASP A 191 25.28 2.84 -15.02
N SER A 192 24.22 3.18 -15.75
CA SER A 192 23.74 2.41 -16.91
C SER A 192 24.74 2.35 -18.07
N LYS A 193 25.81 3.15 -18.05
CA LYS A 193 26.89 3.16 -19.05
C LYS A 193 28.12 2.39 -18.58
N GLY A 194 28.05 1.71 -17.43
CA GLY A 194 29.17 0.95 -16.89
C GLY A 194 30.22 1.80 -16.17
N LYS A 195 29.94 3.09 -15.91
CA LYS A 195 30.88 3.97 -15.22
C LYS A 195 30.62 3.92 -13.72
N TYR A 196 31.68 3.71 -12.94
CA TYR A 196 31.61 3.84 -11.49
C TYR A 196 31.44 5.31 -11.07
N VAL A 197 30.48 5.55 -10.18
CA VAL A 197 30.16 6.86 -9.60
C VAL A 197 30.34 6.76 -8.09
N SER A 198 31.37 7.45 -7.57
CA SER A 198 31.64 7.55 -6.14
C SER A 198 30.62 8.48 -5.45
N LEU A 199 30.06 8.04 -4.32
CA LEU A 199 29.18 8.86 -3.49
C LEU A 199 29.94 10.02 -2.83
N ALA A 200 31.19 9.81 -2.41
CA ALA A 200 32.04 10.86 -1.89
C ALA A 200 32.28 11.97 -2.93
N ALA A 201 32.51 11.60 -4.19
CA ALA A 201 32.66 12.55 -5.29
C ALA A 201 31.38 13.35 -5.59
N LEU A 202 30.20 12.82 -5.24
CA LEU A 202 28.91 13.53 -5.29
C LEU A 202 28.67 14.42 -4.05
N GLY A 203 29.61 14.43 -3.10
CA GLY A 203 29.55 15.24 -1.89
C GLY A 203 28.75 14.62 -0.74
N TYR A 204 28.41 13.32 -0.82
CA TYR A 204 27.83 12.61 0.31
C TYR A 204 28.92 12.26 1.33
N SER A 205 28.59 12.41 2.61
CA SER A 205 29.51 12.12 3.71
C SER A 205 29.01 10.99 4.60
N HIS A 206 27.70 10.71 4.59
CA HIS A 206 27.05 9.70 5.40
C HIS A 206 26.03 8.92 4.57
N GLY A 207 25.88 7.64 4.86
CA GLY A 207 24.83 6.81 4.28
C GLY A 207 24.16 5.93 5.33
N VAL A 208 22.95 5.48 5.01
CA VAL A 208 22.21 4.52 5.84
C VAL A 208 22.10 3.22 5.07
N TRP A 209 22.59 2.14 5.68
CA TRP A 209 22.47 0.78 5.18
C TRP A 209 21.30 0.11 5.88
N VAL A 210 20.43 -0.53 5.10
CA VAL A 210 19.22 -1.19 5.60
C VAL A 210 19.31 -2.68 5.30
N LYS A 211 19.01 -3.50 6.31
CA LYS A 211 19.05 -4.95 6.18
C LYS A 211 17.85 -5.45 5.38
N ASN A 212 18.10 -6.05 4.23
CA ASN A 212 17.07 -6.64 3.40
C ASN A 212 16.55 -7.97 3.99
N GLN A 213 15.57 -8.58 3.32
CA GLN A 213 14.96 -9.85 3.75
C GLN A 213 15.95 -11.03 3.77
N ASN A 214 17.03 -10.95 2.99
CA ASN A 214 18.11 -11.96 2.95
C ASN A 214 19.18 -11.73 4.03
N GLY A 215 18.97 -10.76 4.93
CA GLY A 215 19.91 -10.42 6.00
C GLY A 215 21.11 -9.58 5.57
N LEU A 216 21.15 -9.09 4.32
CA LEU A 216 22.25 -8.29 3.81
C LEU A 216 21.98 -6.80 4.03
N LEU A 217 22.96 -6.07 4.55
CA LEU A 217 22.94 -4.62 4.68
C LEU A 217 23.30 -3.98 3.34
N LEU A 218 22.35 -3.27 2.74
CA LEU A 218 22.51 -2.59 1.46
C LEU A 218 22.42 -1.07 1.64
N ASN A 219 23.22 -0.31 0.91
CA ASN A 219 23.14 1.14 0.90
C ASN A 219 21.73 1.56 0.42
N HIS A 220 21.02 2.32 1.25
CA HIS A 220 19.62 2.65 1.04
C HIS A 220 19.40 4.14 0.80
N ALA A 221 20.05 4.99 1.60
CA ALA A 221 19.95 6.45 1.47
C ALA A 221 21.29 7.13 1.79
N ASN A 222 21.58 8.26 1.14
CA ASN A 222 22.85 8.97 1.26
C ASN A 222 22.65 10.47 1.52
N PHE A 223 23.47 11.03 2.40
CA PHE A 223 23.31 12.37 2.95
C PHE A 223 24.63 13.14 2.98
N LYS A 224 24.54 14.46 2.79
CA LYS A 224 25.71 15.36 2.82
C LYS A 224 26.16 15.70 4.25
N SER A 225 25.38 15.31 5.28
CA SER A 225 25.75 15.51 6.68
C SER A 225 25.16 14.44 7.60
N TYR A 226 25.84 14.23 8.73
CA TYR A 226 25.42 13.32 9.80
C TYR A 226 24.02 13.66 10.33
N GLY A 227 23.74 14.95 10.56
CA GLY A 227 22.47 15.41 11.11
C GLY A 227 21.28 15.08 10.20
N LYS A 228 21.43 15.18 8.88
CA LYS A 228 20.38 14.80 7.92
C LYS A 228 20.14 13.29 7.93
N ALA A 229 21.19 12.49 7.96
CA ALA A 229 21.07 11.04 8.05
C ALA A 229 20.37 10.60 9.34
N CYS A 230 20.71 11.22 10.48
CA CYS A 230 20.02 10.98 11.75
C CYS A 230 18.55 11.39 11.70
N ASN A 231 18.22 12.55 11.12
CA ASN A 231 16.83 12.97 10.98
C ASN A 231 16.04 12.03 10.08
N TRP A 232 16.64 11.53 8.99
CA TRP A 232 16.01 10.52 8.15
C TRP A 232 15.76 9.22 8.92
N MET A 233 16.72 8.69 9.68
CA MET A 233 16.50 7.48 10.49
C MET A 233 15.42 7.67 11.56
N ALA A 234 15.40 8.85 12.21
CA ALA A 234 14.36 9.22 13.17
C ALA A 234 12.99 9.35 12.48
N PHE A 235 12.96 9.89 11.26
CA PHE A 235 11.76 9.89 10.44
C PHE A 235 11.33 8.46 10.16
N MET A 236 12.15 7.62 9.55
CA MET A 236 11.76 6.25 9.18
C MET A 236 11.31 5.37 10.34
N SER A 237 11.89 5.55 11.53
CA SER A 237 11.46 4.83 12.74
C SER A 237 10.15 5.33 13.35
N GLY A 238 9.67 6.49 12.93
CA GLY A 238 8.51 7.17 13.50
C GLY A 238 8.82 7.95 14.79
N ASP A 239 10.09 8.14 15.15
CA ASP A 239 10.52 8.99 16.26
C ASP A 239 10.39 10.49 15.92
N SER A 240 10.50 10.83 14.64
CA SER A 240 10.28 12.15 14.06
C SER A 240 9.22 12.11 12.96
N PHE A 241 8.43 13.18 12.84
CA PHE A 241 7.48 13.40 11.74
C PHE A 241 7.90 14.58 10.85
N THR A 242 9.11 15.11 11.06
CA THR A 242 9.69 16.10 10.17
C THR A 242 10.34 15.38 9.00
N GLN A 243 9.87 15.62 7.78
CA GLN A 243 10.50 15.07 6.58
C GLN A 243 11.97 15.55 6.48
N PRO A 244 12.91 14.65 6.13
CA PRO A 244 14.36 14.90 6.13
C PRO A 244 14.94 15.70 4.95
#